data_AF-A0A380E134-F1
#
_entry.id   AF-A0A380E134-F1
#
_cell.length_a   1.000
_cell.length_b   1.000
_cell.length_c   1.000
_cell.angle_alpha   90.00
_cell.angle_beta   90.00
_cell.angle_gamma   90.00
#
_symmetry.space_group_name_H-M   'P 1'
#
loop_
_entity.id
_entity.type
_entity.pdbx_description
1 polymer ?
#
loop_
_entity_poly.entity_id
_entity_poly.type
_entity_poly.pdbx_seq_one_letter_code
_entity_poly.pdbx_strand_id
1 'polypeptide(L)'
;MKTGRIVKSISGVYQVDVNGERFNTKPRGLFRKKKFSPVVGDIVEFDVQNINEGYIHQVYERKNELKRPPVSNIDTLVIVMSAVEPNFSTPIIRSLFSYCSFVSVKCESFGD
;
A
#
# COMPACT_ATOMS: atom_id res chain seq x y z
N MET A 1 7.43 -19.01 -10.39
CA MET A 1 7.42 -17.83 -9.50
C MET A 1 7.06 -16.60 -10.31
N LYS A 2 6.13 -15.78 -9.82
CA LYS A 2 5.71 -14.53 -10.43
C LYS A 2 6.01 -13.38 -9.46
N THR A 3 6.23 -12.19 -10.00
CA THR A 3 6.40 -10.95 -9.22
C THR A 3 5.25 -10.01 -9.54
N GLY A 4 4.67 -9.41 -8.51
CA GLY A 4 3.56 -8.49 -8.67
C GLY A 4 3.38 -7.57 -7.47
N ARG A 5 2.32 -6.76 -7.53
CA ARG A 5 2.01 -5.77 -6.48
C ARG A 5 0.76 -6.17 -5.71
N ILE A 6 0.81 -6.09 -4.39
CA ILE A 6 -0.40 -6.28 -3.57
C ILE A 6 -1.34 -5.08 -3.79
N VAL A 7 -2.52 -5.35 -4.34
CA VAL A 7 -3.56 -4.34 -4.60
C VAL A 7 -4.69 -4.38 -3.58
N LYS A 8 -4.84 -5.50 -2.86
CA LYS A 8 -5.89 -5.68 -1.87
C LYS A 8 -5.43 -6.60 -0.74
N SER A 9 -5.86 -6.32 0.48
CA SER A 9 -5.73 -7.23 1.62
C SER A 9 -7.06 -7.36 2.34
N ILE A 10 -7.60 -8.57 2.42
CA ILE A 10 -8.83 -8.88 3.16
C ILE A 10 -8.62 -10.18 3.93
N SER A 11 -8.85 -10.13 5.25
CA SER A 11 -8.87 -11.33 6.10
C SER A 11 -7.64 -12.23 5.95
N GLY A 12 -6.45 -11.64 5.78
CA GLY A 12 -5.18 -12.36 5.63
C GLY A 12 -4.93 -12.94 4.23
N VAL A 13 -5.79 -12.64 3.25
CA VAL A 13 -5.59 -12.92 1.83
C VAL A 13 -5.13 -11.64 1.14
N TYR A 14 -4.03 -11.73 0.40
CA TYR A 14 -3.43 -10.63 -0.34
C TYR A 14 -3.63 -10.86 -1.83
N GLN A 15 -4.36 -9.98 -2.49
CA GLN A 15 -4.54 -10.03 -3.93
C GLN A 15 -3.35 -9.35 -4.59
N VAL A 16 -2.60 -10.10 -5.39
CA VAL A 16 -1.43 -9.65 -6.13
C VAL A 16 -1.81 -9.45 -7.59
N ASP A 17 -1.57 -8.25 -8.11
CA ASP A 17 -1.73 -7.92 -9.51
C ASP A 17 -0.41 -8.15 -10.26
N VAL A 18 -0.49 -8.88 -11.37
CA VAL A 18 0.61 -9.12 -12.31
C VAL A 18 0.09 -8.73 -13.69
N ASN A 19 0.44 -7.53 -14.16
CA ASN A 19 0.04 -7.03 -15.47
C ASN A 19 -1.47 -7.11 -15.74
N GLY A 20 -2.31 -6.86 -14.72
CA GLY A 20 -3.77 -6.91 -14.81
C GLY A 20 -4.40 -8.27 -14.47
N GLU A 21 -3.60 -9.33 -14.32
CA GLU A 21 -4.06 -10.62 -13.82
C GLU A 21 -3.97 -10.66 -12.28
N ARG A 22 -5.03 -11.10 -11.61
CA ARG A 22 -5.15 -11.03 -10.14
C ARG A 22 -5.10 -12.39 -9.49
N PHE A 23 -4.20 -12.54 -8.54
CA PHE A 23 -3.96 -13.78 -7.79
C PHE A 23 -4.27 -13.59 -6.32
N ASN A 24 -5.03 -14.51 -5.73
CA ASN A 24 -5.27 -14.52 -4.29
C ASN A 24 -4.14 -15.30 -3.61
N THR A 25 -3.34 -14.60 -2.81
CA THR A 25 -2.15 -15.19 -2.18
C THR A 25 -2.24 -15.15 -0.66
N LYS A 26 -1.58 -16.11 -0.02
CA LYS A 26 -1.40 -16.13 1.44
C LYS A 26 0.09 -16.03 1.77
N PRO A 27 0.47 -15.30 2.84
CA PRO A 27 1.85 -15.27 3.28
C PRO A 27 2.25 -16.64 3.81
N ARG A 28 3.41 -17.15 3.39
CA ARG A 28 3.94 -18.38 3.96
C ARG A 28 4.21 -18.21 5.45
N GLY A 29 4.12 -19.28 6.25
CA GLY A 29 4.25 -19.20 7.72
C GLY A 29 5.54 -18.54 8.26
N LEU A 30 6.56 -18.37 7.41
CA LEU A 30 7.80 -17.66 7.72
C LEU A 30 7.57 -16.19 8.15
N PHE A 31 6.55 -15.53 7.60
CA PHE A 31 6.22 -14.13 7.91
C PHE A 31 5.79 -13.93 9.37
N ARG A 32 5.10 -14.93 9.96
CA ARG A 32 4.71 -14.90 11.39
C ARG A 32 5.92 -14.91 12.32
N LYS A 33 6.97 -15.66 11.97
CA LYS A 33 8.21 -15.73 12.76
C LYS A 33 9.02 -14.42 12.68
N LYS A 34 8.99 -13.74 11.52
CA LYS A 34 9.69 -12.47 11.30
C LYS A 34 8.93 -11.23 11.82
N LYS A 35 7.73 -11.40 12.40
CA LYS A 35 6.81 -10.30 12.78
C LYS A 35 6.59 -9.28 11.64
N PHE A 36 6.70 -9.75 10.40
CA PHE A 36 6.58 -8.93 9.21
C PHE A 36 5.27 -9.28 8.52
N SER A 37 4.43 -8.27 8.31
CA SER A 37 3.17 -8.42 7.60
C SER A 37 3.24 -7.68 6.27
N PRO A 38 2.94 -8.36 5.14
CA PRO A 38 2.77 -7.67 3.86
C PRO A 38 1.66 -6.63 3.98
N VAL A 39 1.79 -5.53 3.25
CA VAL A 39 0.79 -4.46 3.17
C VAL A 39 0.43 -4.17 1.72
N VAL A 40 -0.67 -3.45 1.51
CA VAL A 40 -1.06 -3.01 0.17
C VAL A 40 0.04 -2.09 -0.38
N GLY A 41 0.40 -2.28 -1.65
CA GLY A 41 1.49 -1.56 -2.32
C GLY A 41 2.83 -2.30 -2.32
N ASP A 42 3.00 -3.34 -1.50
CA ASP A 42 4.22 -4.15 -1.48
C ASP A 42 4.42 -4.87 -2.82
N ILE A 43 5.67 -4.88 -3.30
CA ILE A 43 6.09 -5.74 -4.40
C ILE A 43 6.49 -7.08 -3.79
N VAL A 44 5.92 -8.16 -4.31
CA VAL A 44 6.09 -9.50 -3.75
C VAL A 44 6.41 -10.51 -4.82
N GLU A 45 7.26 -11.46 -4.44
CA GLU A 45 7.48 -12.68 -5.20
C GLU A 45 6.60 -13.79 -4.60
N PHE A 46 5.83 -14.44 -5.46
CA PHE A 46 4.90 -15.49 -5.05
C PHE A 46 4.90 -16.65 -6.04
N ASP A 47 4.49 -17.81 -5.54
CA ASP A 47 4.30 -19.01 -6.37
C ASP A 47 2.82 -19.30 -6.55
N VAL A 48 2.46 -19.75 -7.76
CA VAL A 48 1.08 -20.03 -8.16
C VAL A 48 0.90 -21.54 -8.10
N GLN A 49 0.11 -22.03 -7.14
CA GLN A 49 -0.10 -23.47 -6.96
C GLN A 49 -1.34 -23.99 -7.68
N ASN A 50 -2.36 -23.13 -7.82
CA ASN A 50 -3.59 -23.39 -8.58
C ASN A 50 -3.83 -22.22 -9.53
N ILE A 51 -4.91 -22.27 -10.32
CA ILE A 51 -5.27 -21.25 -11.32
C ILE A 51 -5.06 -19.81 -10.81
N ASN A 52 -5.68 -19.44 -9.67
CA ASN A 52 -5.62 -18.08 -9.12
C ASN A 52 -5.17 -18.02 -7.64
N GLU A 53 -4.57 -19.09 -7.12
CA GLU A 53 -4.14 -19.15 -5.72
C GLU A 53 -2.64 -19.38 -5.59
N GLY A 54 -2.03 -18.73 -4.60
CA GLY A 54 -0.59 -18.79 -4.40
C GLY A 54 -0.09 -18.48 -3.00
N TYR A 55 1.21 -18.61 -2.82
CA TYR A 55 1.89 -18.26 -1.58
C TYR A 55 2.96 -17.21 -1.81
N ILE A 56 2.99 -16.19 -0.96
CA ILE A 56 4.05 -15.18 -0.98
C ILE A 56 5.31 -15.81 -0.38
N HIS A 57 6.42 -15.71 -1.11
CA HIS A 57 7.75 -16.16 -0.70
C HIS A 57 8.55 -15.00 -0.10
N GLN A 58 8.55 -13.86 -0.79
CA GLN A 58 9.36 -12.71 -0.44
C GLN A 58 8.60 -11.41 -0.67
N VAL A 59 8.88 -10.42 0.18
CA VAL A 59 8.49 -9.03 -0.03
C VAL A 59 9.76 -8.24 -0.29
N TYR A 60 9.77 -7.45 -1.35
CA TYR A 60 10.93 -6.63 -1.71
C TYR A 60 11.02 -5.37 -0.83
N GLU A 61 12.16 -4.69 -0.88
CA GLU A 61 12.40 -3.47 -0.11
C GLU A 61 11.38 -2.38 -0.46
N ARG A 62 10.86 -1.71 0.57
CA ARG A 62 9.87 -0.64 0.43
C ARG A 62 10.59 0.67 0.17
N LYS A 63 10.18 1.40 -0.87
CA LYS A 63 10.64 2.77 -1.13
C LYS A 63 10.18 3.72 -0.01
N ASN A 64 8.94 3.54 0.45
CA ASN A 64 8.33 4.28 1.54
C ASN A 64 7.18 3.45 2.15
N GLU A 65 6.73 3.84 3.34
CA GLU A 65 5.63 3.19 4.05
C GLU A 65 4.84 4.19 4.89
N LEU A 66 3.51 4.16 4.71
CA LEU A 66 2.55 4.86 5.54
C LEU A 66 2.13 3.96 6.70
N LYS A 67 2.15 4.49 7.92
CA LYS A 67 1.73 3.74 9.12
C LYS A 67 0.21 3.58 9.21
N ARG A 68 -0.54 4.59 8.76
CA ARG A 68 -2.01 4.64 8.83
C ARG A 68 -2.61 5.40 7.62
N PRO A 69 -3.39 4.73 6.76
CA PRO A 69 -3.52 3.27 6.64
C PRO A 69 -2.18 2.60 6.30
N PRO A 70 -1.98 1.32 6.62
CA PRO A 70 -0.76 0.60 6.31
C PRO A 70 -0.64 0.35 4.79
N VAL A 71 0.15 1.18 4.10
CA VAL A 71 0.35 1.13 2.64
C VAL A 71 1.81 1.47 2.32
N SER A 72 2.41 0.78 1.36
CA SER A 72 3.81 0.99 0.95
C SER A 72 3.94 1.40 -0.53
N ASN A 73 5.13 1.86 -0.91
CA ASN A 73 5.49 2.20 -2.30
C ASN A 73 4.51 3.20 -2.94
N ILE A 74 4.15 4.23 -2.19
CA ILE A 74 3.26 5.30 -2.62
C ILE A 74 4.06 6.31 -3.44
N ASP A 75 3.60 6.62 -4.65
CA ASP A 75 4.23 7.63 -5.49
C ASP A 75 3.62 9.02 -5.31
N THR A 76 2.32 9.10 -5.02
CA THR A 76 1.62 10.38 -4.84
C THR A 76 0.51 10.24 -3.80
N LEU A 77 0.40 11.25 -2.93
CA LEU A 77 -0.73 11.42 -2.02
C LEU A 77 -1.54 12.63 -2.49
N VAL A 78 -2.83 12.39 -2.72
CA VAL A 78 -3.78 13.44 -3.09
C VAL A 78 -4.55 13.85 -1.84
N ILE A 79 -4.47 15.13 -1.49
CA ILE A 79 -5.21 15.70 -0.36
C ILE A 79 -6.39 16.48 -0.92
N VAL A 80 -7.60 16.06 -0.55
CA VAL A 80 -8.86 16.71 -0.93
C VAL A 80 -9.43 17.44 0.27
N MET A 81 -9.82 18.70 0.09
CA MET A 81 -10.42 19.55 1.11
C MET A 81 -11.48 20.45 0.49
N SER A 82 -12.51 20.77 1.27
CA SER A 82 -13.54 21.72 0.83
C SER A 82 -13.04 23.15 1.00
N ALA A 83 -13.32 24.01 0.02
CA ALA A 83 -13.09 25.45 0.17
C ALA A 83 -14.13 26.12 1.08
N VAL A 84 -15.37 25.63 1.05
CA VAL A 84 -16.54 26.31 1.63
C VAL A 84 -17.14 25.53 2.80
N GLU A 85 -17.46 24.25 2.62
CA GLU A 85 -18.10 23.44 3.66
C GLU A 85 -17.52 22.02 3.71
N PRO A 86 -16.80 21.64 4.79
CA PRO A 86 -16.46 22.45 5.96
C PRO A 86 -15.47 23.58 5.65
N ASN A 87 -15.42 24.61 6.50
CA ASN A 87 -14.49 25.75 6.35
C ASN A 87 -13.04 25.27 6.17
N PHE A 88 -12.38 25.83 5.17
CA PHE A 88 -10.98 25.56 4.89
C PHE A 88 -10.09 25.89 6.11
N SER A 89 -9.23 24.94 6.48
CA SER A 89 -8.37 25.05 7.66
C SER A 89 -6.90 24.93 7.27
N THR A 90 -6.20 26.07 7.23
CA THR A 90 -4.76 26.13 6.96
C THR A 90 -3.90 25.26 7.91
N PRO A 91 -4.20 25.14 9.23
CA PRO A 91 -3.44 24.26 10.11
C PRO A 91 -3.51 22.77 9.72
N ILE A 92 -4.69 22.30 9.29
CA ILE A 92 -4.89 20.89 8.91
C ILE A 92 -4.02 20.54 7.70
N ILE A 93 -4.05 21.42 6.70
CA ILE A 93 -3.29 21.26 5.46
C ILE A 93 -1.80 21.23 5.75
N ARG A 94 -1.31 22.20 6.53
CA ARG A 94 0.11 22.28 6.87
C ARG A 94 0.58 21.04 7.64
N SER A 95 -0.27 20.52 8.53
CA SER A 95 0.00 19.26 9.25
C SER A 95 0.09 18.07 8.28
N LEU A 96 -0.84 17.96 7.33
CA LEU A 96 -0.83 16.90 6.31
C LEU A 96 0.39 16.98 5.38
N PHE A 97 0.78 18.17 4.93
CA PHE A 97 1.99 18.37 4.12
C PHE A 97 3.29 18.07 4.89
N SER A 98 3.34 18.39 6.18
CA SER A 98 4.47 18.01 7.04
C SER A 98 4.58 16.48 7.12
N TYR A 99 3.44 15.79 7.31
CA TYR A 99 3.39 14.34 7.35
C TYR A 99 3.80 13.69 6.01
N CYS A 100 3.36 14.23 4.88
CA CYS A 100 3.81 13.81 3.55
C CYS A 100 5.33 13.79 3.40
N SER A 101 5.96 14.90 3.79
CA SER A 101 7.40 15.10 3.68
C SER A 101 8.15 14.11 4.56
N PHE A 102 7.63 13.85 5.76
CA PHE A 102 8.17 12.84 6.68
C PHE A 102 8.14 11.43 6.09
N VAL A 103 7.09 11.08 5.34
CA VAL A 103 6.94 9.75 4.71
C VAL A 103 7.63 9.67 3.34
N SER A 104 8.26 10.75 2.87
CA SER A 104 8.92 10.83 1.56
C SER A 104 7.96 10.49 0.39
N VAL A 105 6.76 11.05 0.45
CA VAL A 105 5.73 10.91 -0.61
C VAL A 105 5.49 12.27 -1.25
N LYS A 106 5.42 12.32 -2.58
CA LYS A 106 5.04 13.53 -3.31
C LYS A 106 3.57 13.86 -3.00
N CYS A 107 3.27 15.10 -2.64
CA CYS A 107 1.91 15.51 -2.28
C CYS A 107 1.36 16.57 -3.23
N GLU A 108 0.11 16.38 -3.65
CA GLU A 108 -0.66 17.30 -4.47
C GLU A 108 -1.98 17.59 -3.75
N SER A 109 -2.33 18.87 -3.62
CA SER A 109 -3.57 19.31 -2.98
C SER A 109 -4.48 19.96 -4.01
N PHE A 110 -5.76 19.59 -3.97
CA PHE A 110 -6.82 20.20 -4.77
C PHE A 110 -7.84 20.81 -3.82
N GLY A 111 -8.25 22.04 -4.13
CA GLY A 111 -9.37 22.72 -3.47
C GLY A 111 -10.33 23.15 -4.56
N ASP A 112 -11.51 22.54 -4.56
CA ASP A 112 -12.66 22.99 -5.34
C ASP A 112 -13.60 23.82 -4.46
#